data_AF-A0A4Y8KFK0-F1
#
_entry.id   AF-A0A4Y8KFK0-F1
#
_cell.length_a   1.000
_cell.length_b   1.000
_cell.length_c   1.000
_cell.angle_alpha   90.00
_cell.angle_beta   90.00
_cell.angle_gamma   90.00
#
_symmetry.space_group_name_H-M   'P 1'
#
loop_
_entity.id
_entity.type
_entity.pdbx_description
1 polymer ?
#
loop_
_entity_poly.entity_id
_entity_poly.type
_entity_poly.pdbx_seq_one_letter_code
_entity_poly.pdbx_strand_id
1 'polypeptide(L)'
;MLLVIVFSALAVTALASGIAVFRVDSMARSAYALAVSFVAVGAMLLMFDLDYIGVITILMMVMEMAIMAIYMIMFMGMNPALMPMSMVHNKRWSAILAVGTFLLLAGGALLIPWPARNGSPAADLTASLGEAIMGSKMLVMLTVSPILFATIVAALVLANPRGRYDRWGDDLNRPTPDDPQQGGLGR
;
A
#
# COMPACT_ATOMS: atom_id res chain seq x y z
N MET A 1 9.52 21.53 -23.13
CA MET A 1 10.69 20.62 -23.14
C MET A 1 11.10 20.22 -21.73
N LEU A 2 11.34 21.15 -20.80
CA LEU A 2 11.72 20.83 -19.41
C LEU A 2 10.72 19.87 -18.71
N LEU A 3 9.42 20.14 -18.79
CA LEU A 3 8.38 19.28 -18.19
C LEU A 3 8.43 17.83 -18.72
N VAL A 4 8.67 17.65 -20.02
CA VAL A 4 8.79 16.31 -20.61
C VAL A 4 10.02 15.60 -20.06
N ILE A 5 11.15 16.30 -19.95
CA ILE A 5 12.39 15.73 -19.40
C ILE A 5 12.19 15.31 -17.94
N VAL A 6 11.59 16.17 -17.12
CA VAL A 6 11.31 15.88 -15.69
C VAL A 6 10.34 14.70 -15.58
N PHE A 7 9.25 14.72 -16.35
CA PHE A 7 8.27 13.64 -16.38
C PHE A 7 8.91 12.30 -16.78
N SER A 8 9.71 12.28 -17.85
CA SER A 8 10.41 11.08 -18.29
C SER A 8 11.41 10.58 -17.24
N ALA A 9 12.14 11.48 -16.57
CA ALA A 9 13.05 11.11 -15.51
C ALA A 9 12.32 10.47 -14.31
N LEU A 10 11.18 11.04 -13.90
CA LEU A 10 10.33 10.47 -12.85
C LEU A 10 9.76 9.12 -13.26
N ALA A 11 9.28 8.98 -14.50
CA ALA A 11 8.75 7.72 -15.02
C ALA A 11 9.81 6.61 -15.04
N VAL A 12 11.02 6.91 -15.50
CA VAL A 12 12.16 5.97 -15.47
C VAL A 12 12.52 5.62 -14.03
N THR A 13 12.51 6.60 -13.12
CA THR A 13 12.79 6.37 -11.68
C THR A 13 11.74 5.45 -11.05
N ALA A 14 10.45 5.69 -11.33
CA ALA A 14 9.35 4.85 -10.85
C ALA A 14 9.49 3.40 -11.34
N LEU A 15 9.77 3.21 -12.64
CA LEU A 15 9.97 1.88 -13.22
C LEU A 15 11.21 1.19 -12.66
N ALA A 16 12.35 1.88 -12.61
CA ALA A 16 13.61 1.30 -12.13
C ALA A 16 13.52 0.88 -10.65
N SER A 17 12.90 1.72 -9.82
CA SER A 17 12.70 1.43 -8.40
C SER A 17 11.66 0.32 -8.18
N GLY A 18 10.57 0.30 -8.94
CA GLY A 18 9.62 -0.81 -8.95
C GLY A 18 10.26 -2.15 -9.37
N ILE A 19 11.17 -2.14 -10.34
CA ILE A 19 11.95 -3.34 -10.71
C ILE A 19 12.91 -3.76 -9.59
N ALA A 20 13.50 -2.79 -8.87
CA ALA A 20 14.42 -3.06 -7.78
C ALA A 20 13.75 -3.82 -6.62
N VAL A 21 12.45 -3.60 -6.37
CA VAL A 21 11.65 -4.34 -5.37
C VAL A 21 11.81 -5.86 -5.53
N PHE A 22 11.87 -6.35 -6.78
CA PHE A 22 12.00 -7.78 -7.10
C PHE A 22 13.43 -8.29 -7.21
N ARG A 23 14.43 -7.40 -7.18
CA ARG A 23 15.85 -7.77 -7.31
C ARG A 23 16.62 -7.72 -6.02
N VAL A 24 16.14 -6.98 -5.02
CA VAL A 24 16.89 -6.79 -3.79
C VAL A 24 16.55 -7.87 -2.78
N ASP A 25 17.59 -8.51 -2.24
CA ASP A 25 17.46 -9.64 -1.29
C ASP A 25 17.06 -9.21 0.14
N SER A 26 17.02 -7.90 0.41
CA SER A 26 16.60 -7.35 1.69
C SER A 26 15.19 -6.76 1.57
N MET A 27 14.28 -7.24 2.41
CA MET A 27 12.93 -6.72 2.47
C MET A 27 12.94 -5.20 2.73
N ALA A 28 13.82 -4.69 3.60
CA ALA A 28 13.87 -3.24 3.92
C ALA A 28 14.27 -2.40 2.71
N ARG A 29 15.26 -2.86 1.94
CA ARG A 29 15.66 -2.18 0.70
C ARG A 29 14.56 -2.26 -0.37
N SER A 30 13.85 -3.39 -0.45
CA SER A 30 12.70 -3.56 -1.32
C SER A 30 11.58 -2.56 -0.97
N ALA A 31 11.32 -2.39 0.33
CA ALA A 31 10.38 -1.39 0.84
C ALA A 31 10.79 0.04 0.46
N TYR A 32 12.04 0.44 0.70
CA TYR A 32 12.50 1.78 0.30
C TYR A 32 12.49 1.99 -1.23
N ALA A 33 12.80 0.95 -2.02
CA ALA A 33 12.67 1.03 -3.47
C ALA A 33 11.22 1.27 -3.90
N LEU A 34 10.26 0.59 -3.28
CA LEU A 34 8.85 0.83 -3.54
C LEU A 34 8.41 2.25 -3.12
N ALA A 35 8.91 2.76 -1.99
CA ALA A 35 8.65 4.12 -1.56
C ALA A 35 9.13 5.16 -2.60
N VAL A 36 10.34 4.99 -3.13
CA VAL A 36 10.87 5.84 -4.22
C VAL A 36 9.96 5.79 -5.45
N SER A 37 9.45 4.60 -5.81
CA SER A 37 8.52 4.45 -6.92
C SER A 37 7.24 5.27 -6.70
N PHE A 38 6.63 5.17 -5.52
CA PHE A 38 5.42 5.92 -5.22
C PHE A 38 5.63 7.43 -5.10
N VAL A 39 6.77 7.87 -4.57
CA VAL A 39 7.12 9.30 -4.54
C VAL A 39 7.28 9.84 -5.96
N ALA A 40 7.94 9.09 -6.86
CA ALA A 40 8.07 9.48 -8.26
C ALA A 40 6.70 9.55 -8.97
N VAL A 41 5.81 8.60 -8.70
CA VAL A 41 4.42 8.63 -9.20
C VAL A 41 3.63 9.80 -8.64
N GLY A 42 3.72 10.05 -7.33
CA GLY A 42 3.08 11.20 -6.69
C GLY A 42 3.55 12.53 -7.28
N ALA A 43 4.84 12.68 -7.54
CA ALA A 43 5.39 13.85 -8.22
C ALA A 43 4.85 13.99 -9.66
N MET A 44 4.69 12.89 -10.40
CA MET A 44 4.03 12.93 -11.72
C MET A 44 2.56 13.35 -11.63
N LEU A 45 1.83 12.97 -10.58
CA LEU A 45 0.45 13.43 -10.37
C LEU A 45 0.39 14.95 -10.13
N LEU A 46 1.34 15.51 -9.39
CA LEU A 46 1.44 16.97 -9.24
C LEU A 46 1.67 17.68 -10.58
N MET A 47 2.44 17.06 -11.49
CA MET A 47 2.64 17.59 -12.85
C MET A 47 1.37 17.54 -13.71
N PHE A 48 0.34 16.77 -13.30
CA PHE A 48 -0.96 16.70 -13.96
C PHE A 48 -2.01 17.62 -13.32
N ASP A 49 -1.58 18.59 -12.49
CA ASP A 49 -2.45 19.48 -11.71
C ASP A 49 -3.37 18.72 -10.74
N LEU A 50 -2.95 17.52 -10.29
CA LEU A 50 -3.66 16.69 -9.32
C LEU A 50 -3.05 16.88 -7.91
N ASP A 51 -2.98 18.13 -7.45
CA ASP A 51 -2.25 18.52 -6.23
C ASP A 51 -2.64 17.70 -5.00
N TYR A 52 -3.93 17.64 -4.69
CA TYR A 52 -4.42 16.90 -3.52
C TYR A 52 -4.04 15.41 -3.58
N ILE A 53 -4.31 14.75 -4.69
CA ILE A 53 -4.04 13.30 -4.84
C ILE A 53 -2.53 13.05 -4.88
N GLY A 54 -1.75 13.90 -5.55
CA GLY A 54 -0.29 13.78 -5.59
C GLY A 54 0.33 13.90 -4.21
N VAL A 55 -0.08 14.91 -3.42
CA VAL A 55 0.41 15.10 -2.05
C VAL A 55 -0.02 13.94 -1.15
N ILE A 56 -1.29 13.53 -1.18
CA ILE A 56 -1.79 12.41 -0.37
C ILE A 56 -1.08 11.10 -0.74
N THR A 57 -0.83 10.86 -2.04
CA THR A 57 -0.08 9.68 -2.50
C THR A 57 1.33 9.66 -1.90
N ILE A 58 2.04 10.80 -1.91
CA ILE A 58 3.37 10.91 -1.30
C ILE A 58 3.27 10.70 0.21
N LEU A 59 2.36 11.40 0.88
CA LEU A 59 2.23 11.38 2.33
C LEU A 59 1.89 9.98 2.86
N MET A 60 0.83 9.36 2.32
CA MET A 60 0.39 8.03 2.77
C MET A 60 1.47 6.99 2.52
N MET A 61 2.06 6.98 1.33
CA MET A 61 3.07 5.97 0.99
C MET A 61 4.35 6.15 1.80
N VAL A 62 4.82 7.38 2.02
CA VAL A 62 5.99 7.61 2.87
C VAL A 62 5.72 7.19 4.31
N MET A 63 4.54 7.52 4.86
CA MET A 63 4.15 7.12 6.21
C MET A 63 4.00 5.61 6.37
N GLU A 64 3.31 4.94 5.44
CA GLU A 64 3.14 3.49 5.43
C GLU A 64 4.49 2.78 5.38
N MET A 65 5.37 3.22 4.47
CA MET A 65 6.69 2.61 4.32
C MET A 65 7.61 2.90 5.51
N ALA A 66 7.49 4.08 6.15
CA ALA A 66 8.20 4.37 7.38
C ALA A 66 7.78 3.44 8.54
N ILE A 67 6.46 3.22 8.69
CA ILE A 67 5.92 2.30 9.69
C ILE A 67 6.41 0.87 9.40
N MET A 68 6.27 0.40 8.16
CA MET A 68 6.72 -0.94 7.77
C MET A 68 8.22 -1.13 7.99
N ALA A 69 9.05 -0.14 7.67
CA ALA A 69 10.49 -0.20 7.92
C ALA A 69 10.80 -0.41 9.41
N ILE A 70 10.10 0.28 10.30
CA ILE A 70 10.25 0.09 11.76
C ILE A 70 9.87 -1.35 12.15
N TYR A 71 8.70 -1.83 11.71
CA TYR A 71 8.28 -3.21 11.98
C TYR A 71 9.29 -4.23 11.46
N MET A 72 9.86 -4.02 10.28
CA MET A 72 10.83 -4.93 9.71
C MET A 72 12.15 -4.92 10.49
N ILE A 73 12.62 -3.77 10.96
CA ILE A 73 13.79 -3.70 11.84
C ILE A 73 13.50 -4.40 13.19
N MET A 74 12.31 -4.20 13.75
CA MET A 74 11.93 -4.79 15.04
C MET A 74 11.71 -6.30 14.98
N PHE A 75 11.08 -6.81 13.92
CA PHE A 75 10.60 -8.20 13.84
C PHE A 75 11.38 -9.08 12.85
N MET A 76 12.20 -8.52 11.96
CA MET A 76 13.08 -9.29 11.05
C MET A 76 14.56 -9.14 11.43
N GLY A 77 14.88 -9.37 12.72
CA GLY A 77 16.26 -9.34 13.25
C GLY A 77 17.21 -10.42 12.70
N MET A 78 16.74 -11.32 11.83
CA MET A 78 17.59 -12.28 11.12
C MET A 78 18.08 -11.68 9.80
N ASN A 79 19.40 -11.63 9.61
CA ASN A 79 20.03 -11.18 8.37
C ASN A 79 19.49 -11.99 7.16
N PRO A 80 18.66 -11.39 6.29
CA PRO A 80 18.03 -12.10 5.18
C PRO A 80 19.04 -12.60 4.13
N ALA A 81 20.32 -12.19 4.22
CA ALA A 81 21.40 -12.73 3.39
C ALA A 81 21.76 -14.19 3.69
N LEU A 82 21.27 -14.79 4.79
CA LEU A 82 21.57 -16.17 5.19
C LEU A 82 20.52 -17.21 4.73
N MET A 83 19.39 -16.78 4.17
CA MET A 83 18.39 -17.68 3.56
C MET A 83 17.96 -17.12 2.20
N PRO A 84 18.47 -17.66 1.07
CA PRO A 84 18.15 -17.16 -0.25
C PRO A 84 16.66 -17.33 -0.54
N MET A 85 15.91 -16.23 -0.47
CA MET A 85 14.48 -16.21 -0.74
C MET A 85 14.26 -15.95 -2.24
N SER A 86 14.11 -17.02 -3.02
CA SER A 86 13.65 -16.91 -4.41
C SER A 86 12.15 -16.62 -4.42
N MET A 87 11.76 -15.34 -4.57
CA MET A 87 10.34 -14.92 -4.70
C MET A 87 9.64 -15.38 -6.00
N VAL A 88 10.34 -16.08 -6.88
CA VAL A 88 9.93 -16.37 -8.25
C VAL A 88 9.69 -17.87 -8.43
N HIS A 89 8.47 -18.30 -8.18
CA HIS A 89 8.01 -19.63 -8.57
C HIS A 89 7.73 -19.64 -10.08
N ASN A 90 8.18 -20.70 -10.76
CA ASN A 90 7.91 -20.93 -12.18
C ASN A 90 8.26 -19.72 -13.10
N LYS A 91 9.53 -19.25 -13.02
CA LYS A 91 10.07 -18.08 -13.73
C LYS A 91 9.58 -17.91 -15.18
N ARG A 92 9.49 -19.01 -15.93
CA ARG A 92 9.11 -18.97 -17.35
C ARG A 92 7.66 -18.55 -17.53
N TRP A 93 6.73 -19.23 -16.87
CA TRP A 93 5.30 -18.92 -16.99
C TRP A 93 4.96 -17.57 -16.38
N SER A 94 5.56 -17.22 -15.25
CA SER A 94 5.37 -15.91 -14.61
C SER A 94 5.86 -14.77 -15.51
N ALA A 95 7.01 -14.93 -16.18
CA ALA A 95 7.51 -13.94 -17.14
C ALA A 95 6.61 -13.84 -18.38
N ILE A 96 6.13 -14.97 -18.91
CA ILE A 96 5.20 -14.98 -20.05
C ILE A 96 3.91 -14.24 -19.69
N LEU A 97 3.32 -14.52 -18.54
CA LEU A 97 2.11 -13.84 -18.08
C LEU A 97 2.33 -12.34 -17.85
N ALA A 98 3.44 -11.96 -17.22
CA ALA A 98 3.77 -10.56 -16.98
C ALA A 98 3.95 -9.78 -18.30
N VAL A 99 4.74 -10.31 -19.23
CA VAL A 99 4.96 -9.69 -20.55
C VAL A 99 3.67 -9.68 -21.36
N GLY A 100 2.92 -10.78 -21.38
CA GLY A 100 1.63 -10.86 -22.06
C GLY A 100 0.63 -9.83 -21.55
N THR A 101 0.54 -9.67 -20.23
CA THR A 101 -0.35 -8.69 -19.59
C THR A 101 0.11 -7.26 -19.89
N PHE A 102 1.42 -7.00 -19.82
CA PHE A 102 1.98 -5.70 -20.18
C PHE A 102 1.68 -5.34 -21.63
N LEU A 103 1.91 -6.24 -22.58
CA LEU A 103 1.63 -6.00 -24.00
C LEU A 103 0.14 -5.79 -24.26
N LEU A 104 -0.74 -6.53 -23.58
CA LEU A 104 -2.18 -6.36 -23.69
C LEU A 104 -2.62 -4.97 -23.19
N LEU A 105 -2.17 -4.57 -21.99
CA LEU A 105 -2.52 -3.27 -21.41
C LEU A 105 -1.90 -2.10 -22.17
N ALA A 106 -0.63 -2.22 -22.58
CA ALA A 106 0.06 -1.21 -23.38
C ALA A 106 -0.57 -1.08 -24.78
N GLY A 107 -0.92 -2.21 -25.40
CA GLY A 107 -1.67 -2.25 -26.65
C GLY A 107 -3.01 -1.55 -26.52
N GLY A 108 -3.78 -1.84 -25.47
CA GLY A 108 -5.02 -1.11 -25.16
C GLY A 108 -4.78 0.39 -25.00
N ALA A 109 -3.79 0.78 -24.20
CA ALA A 109 -3.49 2.20 -23.96
C ALA A 109 -3.11 2.98 -25.23
N LEU A 110 -2.40 2.35 -26.17
CA LEU A 110 -1.90 2.99 -27.39
C LEU A 110 -2.85 2.90 -28.58
N LEU A 111 -3.62 1.81 -28.70
CA LEU A 111 -4.48 1.53 -29.86
C LEU A 111 -5.91 2.05 -29.69
N ILE A 112 -6.38 2.26 -28.45
CA ILE A 112 -7.71 2.80 -28.20
C ILE A 112 -7.74 4.28 -28.60
N PRO A 113 -8.65 4.70 -29.50
CA PRO A 113 -8.83 6.10 -29.83
C PRO A 113 -9.55 6.79 -28.66
N TRP A 114 -8.79 7.28 -27.70
CA TRP A 114 -9.31 8.00 -26.55
C TRP A 114 -10.13 9.22 -27.00
N PRO A 115 -11.35 9.42 -26.47
CA PRO A 115 -12.14 10.60 -26.81
C PRO A 115 -11.39 11.86 -26.36
N ALA A 116 -11.53 12.93 -27.14
CA ALA A 116 -11.02 14.24 -26.74
C ALA A 116 -11.63 14.65 -25.39
N ARG A 117 -10.86 15.38 -24.59
CA ARG A 117 -11.30 15.88 -23.28
C ARG A 117 -12.59 16.69 -23.44
N ASN A 118 -13.66 16.25 -22.80
CA ASN A 118 -14.91 16.99 -22.72
C ASN A 118 -14.90 17.87 -21.46
N GLY A 119 -15.11 19.18 -21.63
CA GLY A 119 -15.18 20.17 -20.55
C GLY A 119 -13.83 20.79 -20.15
N SER A 120 -13.91 21.90 -19.42
CA SER A 120 -12.75 22.57 -18.83
C SER A 120 -12.41 21.97 -17.46
N PRO A 121 -11.13 21.99 -17.03
CA PRO A 121 -10.78 21.74 -15.64
C PRO A 121 -11.62 22.61 -14.70
N ALA A 122 -11.98 22.09 -13.52
CA ALA A 122 -12.60 22.89 -12.47
C ALA A 122 -11.62 24.00 -12.04
N ALA A 123 -12.15 25.19 -11.74
CA ALA A 123 -11.32 26.32 -11.28
C ALA A 123 -10.66 26.04 -9.92
N ASP A 124 -11.36 25.30 -9.05
CA ASP A 124 -10.83 24.78 -7.78
C ASP A 124 -11.05 23.26 -7.73
N LEU A 125 -9.99 22.50 -8.00
CA LEU A 125 -10.04 21.04 -7.96
C LEU A 125 -10.34 20.51 -6.55
N THR A 126 -9.87 21.18 -5.49
CA THR A 126 -10.04 20.71 -4.11
C THR A 126 -11.50 20.87 -3.68
N ALA A 127 -12.11 22.02 -3.94
CA ALA A 127 -13.53 22.23 -3.70
C ALA A 127 -14.40 21.25 -4.50
N SER A 128 -14.11 21.10 -5.80
CA SER A 128 -14.87 20.18 -6.67
C SER A 128 -14.76 18.72 -6.23
N LEU A 129 -13.59 18.31 -5.68
CA LEU A 129 -13.40 16.99 -5.12
C LEU A 129 -14.24 16.81 -3.85
N GLY A 130 -14.28 17.81 -2.97
CA GLY A 130 -15.11 17.80 -1.76
C GLY A 130 -16.60 17.70 -2.09
N GLU A 131 -17.08 18.47 -3.07
CA GLU A 131 -18.45 18.40 -3.58
C GLU A 131 -18.75 17.03 -4.20
N ALA A 132 -17.82 16.47 -4.97
CA ALA A 132 -17.99 15.15 -5.58
C ALA A 132 -18.07 14.05 -4.50
N ILE A 133 -17.26 14.17 -3.44
CA ILE A 133 -17.22 13.27 -2.27
C ILE A 133 -18.54 13.31 -1.52
N MET A 134 -19.05 14.50 -1.22
CA MET A 134 -20.29 14.69 -0.45
C MET A 134 -21.57 14.50 -1.28
N GLY A 135 -21.48 14.64 -2.61
CA GLY A 135 -22.59 14.45 -3.53
C GLY A 135 -22.53 13.09 -4.22
N SER A 136 -21.99 13.06 -5.43
CA SER A 136 -22.06 11.88 -6.32
C SER A 136 -21.37 10.62 -5.80
N LYS A 137 -20.42 10.76 -4.86
CA LYS A 137 -19.62 9.66 -4.30
C LYS A 137 -19.93 9.41 -2.82
N MET A 138 -20.99 10.02 -2.27
CA MET A 138 -21.36 9.90 -0.86
C MET A 138 -21.54 8.44 -0.45
N LEU A 139 -22.21 7.63 -1.28
CA LEU A 139 -22.42 6.21 -1.00
C LEU A 139 -21.10 5.44 -0.90
N VAL A 140 -20.14 5.72 -1.78
CA VAL A 140 -18.80 5.11 -1.74
C VAL A 140 -18.07 5.51 -0.45
N MET A 141 -18.11 6.79 -0.08
CA MET A 141 -17.46 7.24 1.15
C MET A 141 -18.13 6.71 2.41
N LEU A 142 -19.45 6.52 2.37
CA LEU A 142 -20.21 5.89 3.46
C LEU A 142 -19.79 4.43 3.67
N THR A 143 -19.44 3.70 2.60
CA THR A 143 -18.98 2.31 2.72
C THR A 143 -17.50 2.20 3.08
N VAL A 144 -16.67 3.19 2.75
CA VAL A 144 -15.25 3.22 3.15
C VAL A 144 -15.10 3.26 4.68
N SER A 145 -15.93 4.03 5.39
CA SER A 145 -15.86 4.15 6.86
C SER A 145 -15.98 2.81 7.62
N PRO A 146 -17.04 1.99 7.44
CA PRO A 146 -17.14 0.69 8.11
C PRO A 146 -16.05 -0.29 7.66
N ILE A 147 -15.55 -0.20 6.43
CA ILE A 147 -14.43 -1.04 5.97
C ILE A 147 -13.15 -0.68 6.74
N LEU A 148 -12.84 0.61 6.87
CA LEU A 148 -11.67 1.06 7.64
C LEU A 148 -11.80 0.67 9.11
N PHE A 149 -12.98 0.86 9.69
CA PHE A 149 -13.26 0.44 11.07
C PHE A 149 -13.08 -1.07 11.25
N ALA A 150 -13.68 -1.89 10.38
CA ALA A 150 -13.54 -3.34 10.42
C ALA A 150 -12.07 -3.78 10.25
N THR A 151 -11.31 -3.10 9.40
CA THR A 151 -9.89 -3.37 9.19
C THR A 151 -9.08 -3.09 10.45
N ILE A 152 -9.32 -1.97 11.13
CA ILE A 152 -8.66 -1.64 12.40
C ILE A 152 -8.99 -2.66 13.48
N VAL A 153 -10.26 -3.04 13.62
CA VAL A 153 -10.69 -4.05 14.59
C VAL A 153 -10.06 -5.41 14.28
N ALA A 154 -10.09 -5.85 13.03
CA ALA A 154 -9.50 -7.11 12.59
C ALA A 154 -7.99 -7.14 12.86
N ALA A 155 -7.27 -6.06 12.49
CA ALA A 155 -5.84 -5.94 12.74
C ALA A 155 -5.52 -5.99 14.24
N LEU A 156 -6.29 -5.29 15.08
CA LEU A 156 -6.10 -5.30 16.54
C LEU A 156 -6.35 -6.68 17.14
N VAL A 157 -7.41 -7.37 16.70
CA VAL A 157 -7.73 -8.73 17.16
C VAL A 157 -6.65 -9.73 16.74
N LEU A 158 -6.12 -9.63 15.51
CA LEU A 158 -5.01 -10.48 15.05
C LEU A 158 -3.70 -10.18 15.77
N ALA A 159 -3.43 -8.92 16.09
CA ALA A 159 -2.19 -8.50 16.73
C ALA A 159 -2.17 -8.77 18.24
N ASN A 160 -3.35 -8.92 18.87
CA ASN A 160 -3.43 -9.18 20.29
C ASN A 160 -3.10 -10.65 20.59
N PRO A 161 -1.99 -10.96 21.29
CA PRO A 161 -1.54 -12.33 21.50
C PRO A 161 -2.41 -13.13 22.47
N ARG A 162 -3.34 -12.49 23.20
CA ARG A 162 -4.23 -13.15 24.16
C ARG A 162 -5.65 -12.58 24.11
N GLY A 163 -6.62 -13.48 23.96
CA GLY A 163 -8.03 -13.19 24.12
C GLY A 163 -8.46 -13.18 25.60
N ARG A 164 -9.64 -12.59 25.87
CA ARG A 164 -10.27 -12.61 27.21
C ARG A 164 -10.45 -14.03 27.76
N TYR A 165 -10.62 -15.00 26.88
CA TYR A 165 -10.98 -16.37 27.22
C TYR A 165 -9.78 -17.31 27.30
N ASP A 166 -8.63 -16.93 26.75
CA ASP A 166 -7.40 -17.74 26.79
C ASP A 166 -6.95 -18.03 28.23
N ARG A 167 -7.33 -17.18 29.20
CA ARG A 167 -7.11 -17.41 30.64
C ARG A 167 -7.72 -18.71 31.16
N TRP A 168 -8.72 -19.25 30.46
CA TRP A 168 -9.40 -20.49 30.82
C TRP A 168 -8.87 -21.72 30.06
N GLY A 169 -7.80 -21.56 29.28
CA GLY A 169 -7.24 -22.59 28.39
C GLY A 169 -8.05 -22.78 27.10
N ASP A 170 -7.49 -23.53 26.15
CA ASP A 170 -8.08 -23.73 24.80
C ASP A 170 -9.52 -24.28 24.85
N ASP A 171 -9.81 -25.17 25.80
CA ASP A 171 -11.13 -25.76 26.02
C ASP A 171 -12.01 -24.95 27.00
N LEU A 172 -11.54 -23.80 27.48
CA LEU A 172 -12.24 -22.93 28.44
C LEU A 172 -12.60 -23.57 29.79
N ASN A 173 -11.92 -24.66 30.17
CA ASN A 173 -12.27 -25.50 31.32
C ASN A 173 -11.30 -25.39 32.51
N ARG A 174 -10.31 -24.49 32.48
CA ARG A 174 -9.38 -24.33 33.62
C ARG A 174 -10.15 -23.83 34.86
N PRO A 175 -10.01 -24.48 36.03
CA PRO A 175 -10.73 -24.07 37.24
C PRO A 175 -10.20 -22.76 37.85
N THR A 176 -8.93 -22.41 37.58
CA THR A 176 -8.31 -21.14 37.98
C THR A 176 -7.82 -20.39 36.73
N PRO A 177 -8.20 -19.11 36.55
CA PRO A 177 -7.76 -18.33 35.41
C PRO A 177 -6.25 -18.06 35.50
N ASP A 178 -5.55 -18.20 34.38
CA ASP A 178 -4.12 -17.94 34.26
C ASP A 178 -3.88 -16.45 33.96
N ASP A 179 -4.05 -15.62 34.99
CA ASP A 179 -3.91 -14.16 34.87
C ASP A 179 -2.44 -13.72 34.99
N PRO A 180 -1.89 -12.98 34.00
CA PRO A 180 -0.49 -12.54 34.02
C PRO A 180 -0.18 -11.45 35.06
N GLN A 181 -1.20 -10.85 35.68
CA GLN A 181 -1.07 -10.00 36.85
C GLN A 181 -1.80 -10.64 38.04
N GLN A 182 -1.07 -10.87 39.14
CA GLN A 182 -1.67 -11.27 40.42
C GLN A 182 -2.52 -10.11 40.95
N GLY A 183 -3.83 -10.14 40.68
CA GLY A 183 -4.77 -9.10 41.12
C GLY A 183 -6.18 -9.20 40.53
N GLY A 184 -6.41 -10.07 39.55
CA GLY A 184 -7.74 -10.34 39.00
C GLY A 184 -8.62 -11.16 39.93
N LEU A 185 -9.26 -10.51 40.92
CA LEU A 185 -10.36 -11.00 41.75
C LEU A 185 -10.35 -12.50 42.07
N GLY A 186 -9.32 -12.94 42.79
CA GLY A 186 -9.24 -14.26 43.42
C GLY A 186 -9.80 -14.29 44.85
N ARG A 187 -10.41 -13.18 45.32
CA ARG A 187 -10.44 -12.60 46.68
C ARG A 187 -9.55 -11.37 46.75
#